data_AF-A0A929IFW9-F1
#
_entry.id   AF-A0A929IFW9-F1
#
_cell.length_a   1.000
_cell.length_b   1.000
_cell.length_c   1.000
_cell.angle_alpha   90.00
_cell.angle_beta   90.00
_cell.angle_gamma   90.00
#
_symmetry.space_group_name_H-M   'P 1'
#
loop_
_entity.id
_entity.type
_entity.pdbx_description
1 polymer ?
#
loop_
_entity_poly.entity_id
_entity_poly.type
_entity_poly.pdbx_seq_one_letter_code
_entity_poly.pdbx_strand_id
1 'polypeptide(L)' 'MATKPISITIDEALAEKLAKIAEDTHRKKSYFVNRALEEYFEEIEDLELALERKGGKSTPIHIAKKKLGL' A
#
# COMPACT_ATOMS: atom_id res chain seq x y z
N MET A 1 -7.45 8.31 15.53
CA MET A 1 -6.05 8.32 15.06
C MET A 1 -5.57 9.76 14.99
N ALA A 2 -4.32 10.04 15.33
CA ALA A 2 -3.74 11.37 15.16
C ALA A 2 -3.57 11.67 13.67
N THR A 3 -3.83 12.90 13.24
CA THR A 3 -3.60 13.33 11.86
C THR A 3 -2.48 14.36 11.83
N LYS A 4 -1.66 14.33 10.79
CA LYS A 4 -0.57 15.28 10.57
C LYS A 4 -0.74 15.92 9.19
N PRO A 5 -0.82 17.26 9.07
CA PRO A 5 -0.87 17.91 7.78
C PRO A 5 0.47 17.77 7.05
N ILE A 6 0.40 17.53 5.75
CA ILE A 6 1.55 17.52 4.85
C ILE A 6 1.26 18.46 3.68
N SER A 7 2.30 19.13 3.17
CA SER A 7 2.23 19.90 1.94
C SER A 7 3.02 19.15 0.88
N ILE A 8 2.36 18.84 -0.25
CA ILE A 8 2.94 18.11 -1.37
C ILE A 8 2.50 18.77 -2.68
N THR A 9 3.33 18.63 -3.71
CA THR A 9 3.00 19.06 -5.07
C THR A 9 2.63 17.83 -5.89
N ILE A 10 1.54 17.93 -6.65
CA ILE A 10 1.06 16.92 -7.60
C ILE A 10 0.69 17.63 -8.91
N ASP A 11 0.61 16.88 -10.00
CA ASP A 11 0.21 17.44 -11.29
C ASP A 11 -1.19 18.04 -11.24
N GLU A 12 -1.40 19.16 -11.95
CA GLU A 12 -2.65 19.91 -11.96
C GLU A 12 -3.85 19.02 -12.33
N ALA A 13 -3.72 18.22 -13.39
CA ALA A 13 -4.76 17.30 -13.83
C ALA A 13 -5.14 16.27 -12.74
N LEU A 14 -4.18 15.85 -11.91
CA LEU A 14 -4.43 14.94 -10.81
C LEU A 14 -5.12 15.65 -9.64
N ALA A 15 -4.73 16.90 -9.37
CA ALA A 15 -5.35 17.75 -8.36
C ALA A 15 -6.82 18.04 -8.69
N GLU A 16 -7.13 18.36 -9.95
CA GLU A 16 -8.49 18.55 -10.46
C GLU A 16 -9.32 17.27 -10.34
N LYS A 17 -8.77 16.13 -10.77
CA LYS A 17 -9.45 14.84 -10.68
C LYS A 17 -9.74 14.45 -9.22
N LEU A 18 -8.78 14.65 -8.33
CA LEU A 18 -8.96 14.41 -6.89
C LEU A 18 -10.04 15.32 -6.30
N ALA A 19 -10.10 16.59 -6.72
CA ALA A 19 -11.13 17.52 -6.30
C ALA A 19 -12.52 17.06 -6.73
N LYS A 20 -12.67 16.64 -7.99
CA LYS A 20 -13.93 16.13 -8.54
C LYS A 20 -14.42 14.87 -7.81
N ILE A 21 -13.53 13.89 -7.61
CA ILE A 21 -13.89 12.66 -6.89
C ILE A 21 -14.32 12.97 -5.45
N ALA A 22 -13.61 13.89 -4.77
CA ALA A 22 -13.95 14.30 -3.42
C ALA A 22 -15.34 14.96 -3.33
N GLU A 23 -15.67 15.80 -4.31
CA GLU A 23 -16.98 16.45 -4.44
C GLU A 23 -18.09 15.43 -4.72
N ASP A 24 -17.93 14.61 -5.76
CA ASP A 24 -18.93 13.61 -6.19
C ASP A 24 -19.27 12.62 -5.05
N THR A 25 -18.27 12.25 -4.25
CA THR A 25 -18.41 11.27 -3.17
C THR A 25 -18.70 11.88 -1.81
N HIS A 26 -18.72 13.22 -1.69
CA HIS A 26 -18.86 13.96 -0.44
C HIS A 26 -17.82 13.55 0.63
N ARG A 27 -16.59 13.23 0.19
CA ARG A 27 -15.48 12.82 1.06
C ARG A 27 -14.32 13.80 0.95
N LYS A 28 -13.54 13.92 2.03
CA LYS A 28 -12.35 14.79 2.03
C LYS A 28 -11.30 14.23 1.07
N LYS A 29 -10.56 15.11 0.37
CA LYS A 29 -9.41 14.73 -0.47
C LYS A 29 -8.41 13.83 0.28
N SER A 30 -8.18 14.13 1.57
CA SER A 30 -7.29 13.34 2.43
C SER A 30 -7.71 11.88 2.60
N TYR A 31 -8.99 11.55 2.47
CA TYR A 31 -9.45 10.17 2.51
C TYR A 31 -8.86 9.36 1.35
N PHE A 32 -8.96 9.91 0.13
CA PHE A 32 -8.44 9.26 -1.07
C PHE A 32 -6.92 9.22 -1.09
N VAL A 33 -6.26 10.31 -0.65
CA VAL A 33 -4.80 10.35 -0.55
C VAL A 33 -4.29 9.30 0.44
N ASN A 34 -4.89 9.21 1.63
CA ASN A 34 -4.51 8.18 2.61
C ASN A 34 -4.73 6.78 2.05
N ARG A 35 -5.88 6.53 1.41
CA ARG A 35 -6.21 5.22 0.86
C ARG A 35 -5.24 4.80 -0.24
N ALA A 36 -4.93 5.71 -1.16
CA ALA A 36 -3.98 5.45 -2.23
C ALA A 36 -2.57 5.19 -1.70
N LEU A 37 -2.14 5.90 -0.65
CA LEU A 37 -0.85 5.66 0.00
C LEU A 37 -0.81 4.32 0.74
N GLU A 38 -1.89 3.96 1.46
CA GLU A 38 -2.02 2.65 2.11
C GLU A 38 -1.89 1.52 1.09
N GLU A 39 -2.67 1.56 0.01
CA GLU A 39 -2.65 0.54 -1.04
C GLU A 39 -1.28 0.48 -1.74
N TYR A 40 -0.67 1.63 -2.04
CA TYR A 40 0.66 1.68 -2.65
C TYR A 40 1.76 1.10 -1.74
N PHE A 41 1.70 1.35 -0.44
CA PHE A 41 2.67 0.79 0.51
C PHE A 41 2.47 -0.72 0.70
N GLU A 42 1.23 -1.20 0.77
CA GLU A 42 0.93 -2.63 0.80
C GLU A 42 1.50 -3.34 -0.43
N GLU A 43 1.34 -2.77 -1.63
CA GLU A 43 1.90 -3.33 -2.86
C GLU A 43 3.44 -3.38 -2.87
N ILE A 44 4.10 -2.35 -2.34
CA ILE A 44 5.56 -2.33 -2.19
C ILE A 44 6.00 -3.43 -1.22
N GLU A 45 5.36 -3.54 -0.05
CA GLU A 45 5.70 -4.55 0.95
C GLU A 45 5.52 -5.96 0.40
N ASP A 46 4.44 -6.21 -0.35
CA ASP A 46 4.21 -7.50 -1.01
C ASP A 46 5.30 -7.83 -2.05
N LEU A 47 5.71 -6.84 -2.85
CA LEU A 47 6.80 -6.99 -3.81
C LEU A 47 8.13 -7.27 -3.11
N GLU A 48 8.44 -6.53 -2.05
CA GLU A 48 9.66 -6.72 -1.27
C GLU A 48 9.68 -8.11 -0.62
N LEU A 49 8.57 -8.54 -0.04
CA LEU A 49 8.41 -9.88 0.52
C LEU A 49 8.57 -10.97 -0.55
N ALA A 50 8.04 -10.75 -1.76
CA ALA A 50 8.20 -11.66 -2.88
C ALA A 50 9.67 -11.73 -3.35
N LEU A 51 10.37 -10.59 -3.41
CA LEU A 51 11.80 -10.54 -3.72
C LEU A 51 12.64 -11.20 -2.63
N GLU A 52 12.32 -10.98 -1.36
CA GLU A 52 12.94 -11.66 -0.23
C GLU A 52 12.70 -13.17 -0.31
N ARG A 53 11.49 -13.63 -0.64
CA ARG A 53 11.21 -15.06 -0.87
C ARG A 53 11.95 -15.61 -2.09
N LYS A 54 12.12 -14.81 -3.14
CA LYS A 54 12.83 -15.19 -4.37
C LYS A 54 14.34 -15.30 -4.15
N GLY A 55 14.91 -14.39 -3.35
CA GLY A 55 16.33 -14.38 -2.97
C GLY A 55 16.66 -15.24 -1.74
N GLY A 56 15.65 -15.52 -0.92
CA GLY A 56 15.72 -16.32 0.30
C GLY A 56 15.58 -17.81 0.01
N LYS A 57 16.30 -18.62 0.77
CA LYS A 57 16.33 -20.08 0.61
C LYS A 57 14.91 -20.64 0.72
N SER A 58 14.31 -20.97 -0.44
CA SER A 58 13.12 -21.81 -0.52
C SER A 58 13.36 -23.03 0.36
N THR A 59 12.63 -23.10 1.47
CA THR A 59 12.74 -24.23 2.39
C THR A 59 11.86 -25.34 1.83
N PRO A 60 12.42 -26.50 1.47
CA PRO A 60 11.63 -27.59 0.92
C PRO A 60 10.45 -27.95 1.83
N ILE A 61 9.31 -28.30 1.22
CA ILE A 61 8.03 -28.47 1.92
C ILE A 61 8.09 -29.47 3.08
N HIS A 62 9.00 -30.46 3.00
CA HIS A 62 9.23 -31.45 4.06
C HIS A 62 9.87 -30.85 5.32
N ILE A 63 10.74 -29.85 5.20
CA ILE A 63 11.34 -29.14 6.34
C ILE A 63 10.32 -28.20 6.98
N ALA A 64 9.49 -27.55 6.17
CA ALA A 64 8.40 -26.70 6.66
C ALA A 64 7.37 -27.51 7.47
N LYS A 65 6.91 -28.65 6.94
CA LYS A 65 5.99 -29.56 7.64
C LYS A 65 6.52 -30.02 9.00
N LYS A 66 7.78 -30.47 9.03
CA LYS A 66 8.45 -30.90 10.27
C LYS A 66 8.56 -29.76 11.30
N LYS A 67 8.82 -28.52 10.87
CA LYS A 67 8.87 -27.35 11.76
C LYS A 67 7.50 -26.95 12.32
N LEU A 68 6.43 -27.16 11.55
CA LEU A 68 5.07 -26.80 11.91
C LEU A 68 4.32 -27.91 12.66
N GLY A 69 4.95 -29.06 12.88
CA GLY A 69 4.34 -30.20 13.57
C GLY A 69 3.24 -30.90 12.75
N LEU A 70 3.31 -30.78 11.42
CA LEU A 70 2.41 -31.38 10.44
C LEU A 70 3.02 -32.62 9.76
#